data_AF-A0A7G1I6B5-F1
#
_entry.id   AF-A0A7G1I6B5-F1
#
_cell.length_a   1.000
_cell.length_b   1.000
_cell.length_c   1.000
_cell.angle_alpha   90.00
_cell.angle_beta   90.00
_cell.angle_gamma   90.00
#
_symmetry.space_group_name_H-M   'P 1'
#
loop_
_entity.id
_entity.type
_entity.pdbx_description
1 polymer ?
#
loop_
_entity_poly.entity_id
_entity_poly.type
_entity_poly.pdbx_seq_one_letter_code
_entity_poly.pdbx_strand_id
1 'polypeptide(L)'
;MVVDADGGRQEIYGIGGSWFRLNADKLIEWQRDFFDFGHVSALYLQLMKNGKLSEGMRNRIERGISGEKMPGYYPLGQAPVPLW
;
A
#
# COMPACT_ATOMS: atom_id res chain seq x y z
N MET A 1 1.75 9.33 -3.22
CA MET A 1 2.47 10.27 -2.33
C MET A 1 2.36 9.80 -0.89
N VAL A 2 3.38 10.07 -0.09
CA VAL A 2 3.50 9.68 1.32
C VAL A 2 3.89 10.91 2.15
N VAL A 3 3.42 11.02 3.38
CA VAL A 3 3.81 12.10 4.30
C VAL A 3 4.83 11.55 5.31
N ASP A 4 6.02 12.14 5.33
CA ASP A 4 7.09 11.75 6.25
C ASP A 4 6.86 12.25 7.69
N ALA A 5 7.77 11.89 8.60
CA ALA A 5 7.66 12.26 10.02
C ALA A 5 7.65 13.78 10.29
N ASP A 6 8.22 14.58 9.38
CA ASP A 6 8.30 16.05 9.50
C ASP A 6 7.13 16.75 8.79
N GLY A 7 6.17 15.98 8.23
CA GLY A 7 5.07 16.51 7.42
C GLY A 7 5.46 16.78 5.95
N GLY A 8 6.68 16.42 5.54
CA GLY A 8 7.15 16.52 4.17
C GLY A 8 6.44 15.55 3.23
N ARG A 9 6.11 16.01 2.03
CA ARG A 9 5.46 15.19 0.99
C ARG A 9 6.51 14.50 0.14
N GLN A 10 6.44 13.17 0.11
CA GLN A 10 7.35 12.30 -0.63
C GLN A 10 6.60 11.63 -1.77
N GLU A 11 7.12 11.78 -2.99
CA GLU A 11 6.54 11.17 -4.18
C GLU A 11 6.95 9.70 -4.32
N ILE A 12 6.02 8.86 -4.74
CA ILE A 12 6.32 7.48 -5.13
C ILE A 12 6.47 7.51 -6.65
N TYR A 13 7.69 7.33 -7.13
CA TYR A 13 7.96 7.20 -8.57
C TYR A 13 7.49 5.84 -9.10
N GLY A 14 7.36 5.70 -10.42
CA GLY A 14 6.97 4.46 -11.07
C GLY A 14 5.49 4.38 -11.45
N ILE A 15 5.00 3.16 -11.68
CA ILE A 15 3.61 2.92 -12.09
C ILE A 15 2.70 3.04 -10.87
N GLY A 16 1.67 3.85 -11.00
CA GLY A 16 0.56 3.93 -10.07
C GLY A 16 -0.74 4.11 -10.83
N GLY A 17 -1.82 3.72 -10.18
CA GLY A 17 -3.16 3.91 -10.73
C GLY A 17 -4.22 3.66 -9.67
N SER A 18 -5.46 3.79 -10.09
CA SER A 18 -6.60 3.62 -9.20
C SER A 18 -7.64 2.75 -9.88
N TRP A 19 -8.14 1.77 -9.15
CA TRP A 19 -9.39 1.11 -9.50
C TRP A 19 -10.52 1.85 -8.82
N PHE A 20 -11.62 2.04 -9.54
CA PHE A 20 -12.80 2.66 -8.98
C PHE A 20 -14.06 2.02 -9.55
N ARG A 21 -15.15 2.08 -8.78
CA ARG A 21 -16.48 1.70 -9.24
C ARG A 21 -17.35 2.95 -9.30
N LEU A 22 -18.14 3.05 -10.36
CA LEU A 22 -19.17 4.08 -10.48
C LEU A 22 -20.51 3.56 -9.94
N ASN A 23 -21.31 4.45 -9.35
CA ASN A 23 -22.69 4.18 -8.98
C ASN A 23 -23.63 4.35 -10.20
N ALA A 24 -24.95 4.18 -9.98
CA ALA A 24 -25.96 4.35 -11.03
C ALA A 24 -25.95 5.74 -11.67
N ASP A 25 -25.57 6.77 -10.92
CA ASP A 25 -25.46 8.17 -11.36
C ASP A 25 -24.10 8.49 -12.02
N LYS A 26 -23.28 7.47 -12.30
CA LYS A 26 -21.92 7.61 -12.87
C LYS A 26 -20.94 8.37 -11.96
N LEU A 27 -21.17 8.40 -10.66
CA LEU A 27 -20.28 8.98 -9.66
C LEU A 27 -19.38 7.90 -9.04
N ILE A 28 -18.16 8.25 -8.63
CA ILE A 28 -17.24 7.33 -7.95
C ILE A 28 -17.84 6.90 -6.61
N GLU A 29 -18.13 5.61 -6.47
CA GLU A 29 -18.67 5.01 -5.24
C GLU A 29 -17.57 4.48 -4.33
N TRP A 30 -16.52 3.88 -4.92
CA TRP A 30 -15.30 3.55 -4.19
C TRP A 30 -14.09 3.67 -5.09
N GLN A 31 -12.93 3.91 -4.48
CA GLN A 31 -11.62 3.94 -5.12
C GLN A 31 -10.60 3.16 -4.29
N ARG A 32 -9.69 2.47 -4.98
CA ARG A 32 -8.53 1.78 -4.42
C ARG A 32 -7.30 2.11 -5.27
N ASP A 33 -6.29 2.67 -4.64
CA ASP A 33 -5.03 2.99 -5.30
C ASP A 33 -4.09 1.79 -5.27
N PHE A 34 -3.32 1.61 -6.33
CA PHE A 34 -2.23 0.67 -6.40
C PHE A 34 -0.96 1.38 -6.88
N PHE A 35 0.18 0.89 -6.42
CA PHE A 35 1.49 1.42 -6.75
C PHE A 35 2.43 0.26 -7.00
N ASP A 36 3.45 0.49 -7.82
CA ASP A 36 4.54 -0.45 -8.00
C ASP A 36 5.22 -0.77 -6.66
N PHE A 37 5.28 -2.06 -6.34
CA PHE A 37 5.81 -2.52 -5.06
C PHE A 37 7.29 -2.18 -4.89
N GLY A 38 8.07 -2.24 -5.97
CA GLY A 38 9.51 -1.95 -5.94
C GLY A 38 9.78 -0.49 -5.55
N HIS A 39 9.13 0.46 -6.21
CA HIS A 39 9.30 1.88 -5.91
C HIS A 39 8.76 2.28 -4.54
N VAL A 40 7.62 1.72 -4.12
CA VAL A 40 7.11 1.92 -2.74
C VAL A 40 8.13 1.42 -1.72
N SER A 41 8.67 0.21 -1.92
CA SER A 41 9.65 -0.37 -1.00
C SER A 41 10.94 0.47 -0.95
N ALA A 42 11.43 0.95 -2.09
CA ALA A 42 12.61 1.79 -2.17
C ALA A 42 12.43 3.10 -1.39
N LEU A 43 11.30 3.79 -1.56
CA LEU A 43 11.00 5.02 -0.82
C LEU A 43 10.93 4.77 0.69
N TYR A 44 10.23 3.71 1.11
CA TYR A 44 10.08 3.38 2.53
C TYR A 44 11.44 3.03 3.16
N LEU A 45 12.30 2.28 2.46
CA LEU A 45 13.67 2.01 2.90
C LEU A 45 14.52 3.28 3.01
N GLN A 46 14.38 4.21 2.07
CA GLN A 46 15.08 5.50 2.12
C GLN A 46 14.62 6.33 3.33
N LEU A 47 13.32 6.42 3.58
CA LEU A 47 12.78 7.13 4.75
C LEU A 47 13.22 6.49 6.06
N MET A 48 13.30 5.16 6.11
CA MET A 48 13.82 4.42 7.26
C MET A 48 15.28 4.78 7.55
N LYS A 49 16.14 4.75 6.52
CA LYS A 49 17.56 5.13 6.66
C LYS A 49 17.74 6.57 7.12
N ASN A 50 16.83 7.46 6.72
CA ASN A 50 16.89 8.87 7.07
C ASN A 50 16.20 9.21 8.40
N GLY A 51 15.64 8.23 9.11
CA GLY A 51 14.91 8.47 10.36
C GLY A 51 13.60 9.24 10.17
N LYS A 52 13.01 9.21 8.96
CA LYS A 52 11.83 10.00 8.57
C LYS A 52 10.56 9.17 8.38
N LEU A 53 10.54 7.93 8.86
CA LEU A 53 9.32 7.13 8.88
C LEU A 53 8.32 7.74 9.86
N SER A 54 7.12 8.06 9.37
CA SER A 54 6.01 8.37 10.27
C SER A 54 5.63 7.14 11.08
N GLU A 55 5.02 7.34 12.24
CA GLU A 55 4.60 6.25 13.13
C GLU A 55 3.69 5.24 12.40
N GLY A 56 2.74 5.74 11.59
CA GLY A 56 1.86 4.89 10.79
C GLY A 56 2.59 4.04 9.75
N MET A 57 3.68 4.54 9.16
CA MET A 57 4.49 3.73 8.25
C MET A 57 5.28 2.65 8.99
N ARG A 58 5.85 3.00 10.14
CA ARG A 58 6.57 2.06 11.00
C ARG A 58 5.67 0.89 11.40
N ASN A 59 4.46 1.18 11.86
CA ASN A 59 3.48 0.15 12.24
C ASN A 59 3.09 -0.77 11.05
N ARG A 60 3.03 -0.24 9.82
CA ARG A 60 2.76 -1.05 8.61
C ARG A 60 3.93 -1.96 8.25
N ILE A 61 5.16 -1.47 8.38
CA ILE A 61 6.36 -2.29 8.17
C ILE A 61 6.43 -3.38 9.23
N GLU A 62 6.28 -3.03 10.51
CA GLU A 62 6.30 -3.98 11.64
C GLU A 62 5.24 -5.07 11.46
N ARG A 63 4.04 -4.72 11.02
CA ARG A 63 2.99 -5.68 10.67
C ARG A 63 3.36 -6.56 9.46
N GLY A 64 4.05 -6.01 8.47
CA GLY A 64 4.48 -6.76 7.29
C GLY A 64 5.59 -7.78 7.60
N ILE A 65 6.45 -7.50 8.59
CA ILE A 65 7.56 -8.37 9.01
C ILE A 65 7.21 -9.30 10.18
N SER A 66 6.06 -9.10 10.85
CA SER A 66 5.66 -9.89 12.02
C SER A 66 5.46 -11.38 11.73
N GLY A 67 5.41 -11.77 10.46
CA GLY A 67 5.10 -13.13 10.02
C GLY A 67 3.61 -13.48 10.12
N GLU A 68 2.78 -12.55 10.60
CA GLU A 68 1.34 -12.70 10.57
C GLU A 68 0.84 -12.65 9.13
N LYS A 69 0.00 -13.63 8.77
CA LYS A 69 -0.63 -13.66 7.45
C LYS A 69 -1.51 -12.43 7.29
N MET A 70 -1.20 -11.60 6.30
CA MET A 70 -2.00 -10.42 6.00
C MET A 70 -3.45 -10.82 5.63
N PRO A 71 -4.45 -10.00 5.96
CA PRO A 71 -5.82 -10.26 5.55
C PRO A 71 -5.91 -10.50 4.04
N GLY A 72 -6.59 -11.58 3.64
CA GLY A 72 -6.68 -12.00 2.25
C GLY A 72 -5.51 -12.86 1.74
N TYR A 73 -4.51 -13.15 2.57
CA TYR A 73 -3.51 -14.17 2.26
C TYR A 73 -4.11 -15.57 2.39
N TYR A 74 -4.11 -16.30 1.28
CA TYR A 74 -4.43 -17.73 1.24
C TYR A 74 -3.25 -18.47 0.60
N PRO A 75 -2.82 -19.62 1.14
CA PRO A 75 -1.91 -20.49 0.42
C PRO A 75 -2.46 -20.85 -0.96
N LEU A 76 -1.57 -21.22 -1.88
CA LEU A 76 -1.95 -21.58 -3.25
C LEU A 76 -3.07 -22.65 -3.22
N GLY A 77 -4.19 -22.35 -3.89
CA GLY A 77 -5.36 -23.24 -3.97
C GLY A 77 -6.28 -23.26 -2.74
N GLN A 78 -6.04 -22.42 -1.71
CA GLN A 78 -6.85 -22.38 -0.49
C GLN A 78 -7.73 -21.13 -0.36
N ALA A 79 -7.87 -20.33 -1.43
CA ALA A 79 -8.77 -19.19 -1.43
C ALA A 79 -10.24 -19.66 -1.35
N PRO A 80 -11.12 -18.95 -0.61
CA PRO A 80 -12.52 -19.34 -0.41
C PRO A 80 -13.35 -19.23 -1.70
N VAL A 81 -12.83 -18.51 -2.69
CA VAL A 81 -13.39 -18.41 -4.04
C VAL A 81 -12.26 -18.71 -5.04
N PRO A 82 -12.55 -19.35 -6.19
CA PRO A 82 -11.58 -19.49 -7.26
C PRO A 82 -11.02 -18.11 -7.63
N LEU A 83 -9.70 -17.94 -7.47
CA LEU A 83 -8.99 -16.83 -8.08
C LEU A 83 -8.80 -17.22 -9.55
N TRP A 84 -9.35 -16.40 -10.42
CA TRP A 84 -9.43 -16.61 -11.87
C TRP A 84 -8.06 -16.55 -12.55
#